data_AF-A0A529LYR7-F1
#
_entry.id   AF-A0A529LYR7-F1
#
_cell.length_a   1.000
_cell.length_b   1.000
_cell.length_c   1.000
_cell.angle_alpha   90.00
_cell.angle_beta   90.00
_cell.angle_gamma   90.00
#
_symmetry.space_group_name_H-M   'P 1'
#
loop_
_entity.id
_entity.type
_entity.pdbx_description
1 polymer ?
#
loop_
_entity_poly.entity_id
_entity_poly.type
_entity_poly.pdbx_seq_one_letter_code
_entity_poly.pdbx_strand_id
1 'polypeptide(L)'
;MSLGKHKLGSQGLEVSAIGLGCMGMSQAYGPADEAESIATIHRAIELGCTFLDTAEVYGPFVNEELLGRALQGRRDQVTIATKFGFRIVDGKQSGTDSRPDHIREVVEASLKRLATDRIDLLYQH
;
A
#
# COMPACT_ATOMS: atom_id res chain seq x y z
N MET A 1 -3.62 -15.23 17.71
CA MET A 1 -2.18 -15.03 17.96
C MET A 1 -1.90 -13.55 17.77
N SER A 2 -1.08 -12.90 18.61
CA SER A 2 -0.63 -11.52 18.33
C SER A 2 0.80 -11.55 17.83
N LEU A 3 1.05 -10.96 16.67
CA LEU A 3 2.42 -10.69 16.22
C LEU A 3 3.09 -9.69 17.17
N GLY A 4 4.40 -9.84 17.37
CA GLY A 4 5.19 -8.81 18.05
C GLY A 4 5.08 -7.47 17.31
N LYS A 5 5.44 -6.37 17.99
CA LYS A 5 5.41 -5.03 17.39
C LYS A 5 6.78 -4.37 17.42
N HIS A 6 7.03 -3.51 16.44
CA HIS A 6 8.26 -2.74 16.31
C HIS A 6 7.95 -1.27 16.03
N LYS A 7 8.75 -0.39 16.63
CA LYS A 7 8.74 1.04 16.30
C LYS A 7 9.50 1.26 14.99
N LEU A 8 8.90 2.01 14.07
CA LEU A 8 9.58 2.48 12.86
C LEU A 8 10.11 3.89 13.11
N GLY A 9 11.42 3.97 13.31
CA GLY A 9 12.09 5.22 13.66
C GLY A 9 11.74 5.74 15.06
N SER A 10 11.92 7.04 15.28
CA SER A 10 11.75 7.69 16.59
C SER A 10 10.45 8.49 16.73
N GLN A 11 9.63 8.59 15.67
CA GLN A 11 8.45 9.45 15.61
C GLN A 11 7.14 8.79 16.10
N GLY A 12 7.24 7.59 16.67
CA GLY A 12 6.11 6.93 17.35
C GLY A 12 5.26 6.01 16.48
N LEU A 13 5.54 5.87 15.18
CA LEU A 13 4.88 4.87 14.34
C LEU A 13 5.26 3.45 14.82
N GLU A 14 4.25 2.61 15.07
CA GLU A 14 4.42 1.23 15.51
C GLU A 14 3.69 0.29 14.55
N VAL A 15 4.33 -0.83 14.21
CA VAL A 15 3.83 -1.81 13.23
C VAL A 15 4.02 -3.24 13.74
N SER A 16 3.30 -4.20 13.16
CA SER A 16 3.56 -5.62 13.38
C SER A 16 4.96 -6.01 12.89
N ALA A 17 5.60 -6.95 13.59
CA ALA A 17 6.94 -7.42 13.28
C ALA A 17 7.06 -8.09 11.90
N ILE A 18 5.93 -8.55 11.36
CA ILE A 18 5.79 -9.04 10.00
C ILE A 18 4.80 -8.11 9.30
N GLY A 19 5.15 -7.63 8.11
CA GLY A 19 4.26 -6.90 7.21
C GLY A 19 3.84 -7.75 6.01
N LEU A 20 2.81 -7.29 5.29
CA LEU A 20 2.32 -7.90 4.06
C LEU A 20 2.65 -7.00 2.86
N GLY A 21 3.52 -7.50 1.98
CA GLY A 21 3.73 -6.89 0.67
C GLY A 21 2.61 -7.26 -0.29
N CYS A 22 1.93 -6.26 -0.86
CA CYS A 22 0.72 -6.46 -1.65
C CYS A 22 0.97 -6.53 -3.16
N MET A 23 2.22 -6.39 -3.62
CA MET A 23 2.59 -6.39 -5.05
C MET A 23 1.95 -7.56 -5.82
N GLY A 24 2.11 -8.80 -5.33
CA GLY A 24 1.61 -10.03 -5.97
C GLY A 24 0.09 -10.10 -6.21
N MET A 25 -0.68 -9.18 -5.62
CA MET A 25 -2.14 -9.13 -5.75
C MET A 25 -2.61 -8.36 -7.00
N SER A 26 -1.70 -7.65 -7.68
CA SER A 26 -2.02 -6.95 -8.93
C SER A 26 -0.86 -6.81 -9.91
N GLN A 27 0.36 -7.15 -9.47
CA GLN A 27 1.56 -7.17 -10.29
C GLN A 27 2.46 -8.34 -9.91
N ALA A 28 3.20 -8.84 -10.90
CA ALA A 28 4.18 -9.91 -10.77
C ALA A 28 3.57 -11.29 -10.48
N TYR A 29 4.39 -12.32 -10.62
CA TYR A 29 4.12 -13.73 -10.27
C TYR A 29 2.95 -14.44 -10.97
N GLY A 30 2.15 -13.75 -11.78
CA GLY A 30 1.11 -14.35 -12.61
C GLY A 30 -0.23 -13.61 -12.50
N PRO A 31 -1.32 -14.23 -12.95
CA PRO A 31 -2.67 -13.72 -12.72
C PRO A 31 -2.97 -13.62 -11.21
N ALA A 32 -3.63 -12.55 -10.79
CA ALA A 32 -4.16 -12.39 -9.45
C ALA A 32 -5.68 -12.56 -9.43
N ASP A 33 -6.19 -13.16 -8.37
CA ASP A 33 -7.63 -13.20 -8.08
C ASP A 33 -7.96 -12.17 -6.99
N GLU A 34 -8.93 -11.30 -7.26
CA GLU A 34 -9.30 -10.22 -6.36
C GLU A 34 -9.89 -10.76 -5.04
N ALA A 35 -10.73 -11.80 -5.10
CA ALA A 35 -11.36 -12.36 -3.92
C ALA A 35 -10.34 -13.04 -3.00
N GLU A 36 -9.40 -13.81 -3.57
CA GLU A 36 -8.29 -14.41 -2.81
C GLU A 36 -7.35 -13.35 -2.25
N SER A 37 -7.11 -12.26 -2.98
CA SER A 37 -6.27 -11.15 -2.50
C SER A 37 -6.90 -10.44 -1.30
N ILE A 38 -8.20 -10.13 -1.38
CA ILE A 38 -8.95 -9.53 -0.27
C ILE A 38 -8.98 -10.49 0.93
N ALA A 39 -9.27 -11.78 0.71
CA ALA A 39 -9.25 -12.79 1.75
C ALA A 39 -7.88 -12.90 2.43
N THR A 40 -6.80 -12.79 1.65
CA THR A 40 -5.42 -12.78 2.16
C THR A 40 -5.16 -11.56 3.04
N ILE A 41 -5.56 -10.36 2.62
CA ILE A 41 -5.43 -9.13 3.41
C ILE A 41 -6.20 -9.26 4.73
N HIS A 42 -7.45 -9.70 4.68
CA HIS A 42 -8.29 -9.89 5.87
C HIS A 42 -7.67 -10.92 6.81
N ARG A 43 -7.20 -12.04 6.27
CA ARG A 43 -6.55 -13.09 7.05
C ARG A 43 -5.27 -12.61 7.72
N ALA A 44 -4.47 -11.79 7.04
CA ALA A 44 -3.27 -11.20 7.62
C ALA A 44 -3.63 -10.31 8.82
N ILE A 45 -4.67 -9.48 8.70
CA ILE A 45 -5.16 -8.62 9.79
C ILE A 45 -5.66 -9.47 10.98
N GLU A 46 -6.43 -10.53 10.73
CA GLU A 46 -6.88 -11.47 11.77
C GLU A 46 -5.73 -12.15 12.52
N LEU A 47 -4.60 -12.38 11.83
CA LEU A 47 -3.39 -12.95 12.42
C LEU A 47 -2.54 -11.90 13.16
N GLY A 48 -2.97 -10.64 13.19
CA GLY A 48 -2.31 -9.54 13.87
C GLY A 48 -1.29 -8.79 13.01
N CYS A 49 -1.30 -8.96 11.68
CA CYS A 49 -0.52 -8.12 10.78
C CYS A 49 -1.19 -6.76 10.65
N THR A 50 -0.47 -5.71 11.00
CA THR A 50 -0.95 -4.33 10.93
C THR A 50 -0.15 -3.50 9.93
N PHE A 51 0.76 -4.08 9.15
CA PHE A 51 1.61 -3.34 8.22
C PHE A 51 1.41 -3.82 6.79
N LEU A 52 0.83 -2.97 5.96
CA LEU A 52 0.55 -3.25 4.55
C LEU A 52 1.42 -2.37 3.66
N ASP A 53 2.14 -2.99 2.73
CA ASP A 53 3.01 -2.31 1.78
C ASP A 53 2.46 -2.41 0.35
N THR A 54 2.28 -1.27 -0.30
CA THR A 54 1.81 -1.12 -1.69
C THR A 54 2.60 -0.03 -2.42
N ALA A 55 2.29 0.28 -3.68
CA ALA A 55 2.89 1.37 -4.45
C ALA A 55 2.00 1.77 -5.63
N GLU A 56 2.09 3.02 -6.09
CA GLU A 56 1.38 3.49 -7.29
C GLU A 56 1.74 2.70 -8.56
N VAL A 57 2.94 2.12 -8.60
CA VAL A 57 3.44 1.38 -9.76
C VAL A 57 2.91 -0.06 -9.83
N TYR A 58 2.29 -0.56 -8.75
CA TYR A 58 1.79 -1.93 -8.68
C TYR A 58 0.57 -2.17 -9.57
N GLY A 59 0.82 -2.66 -10.77
CA GLY A 59 -0.20 -2.93 -11.80
C GLY A 59 -0.58 -1.71 -12.64
N PRO A 60 0.26 -0.66 -12.61
CA PRO A 60 -0.03 0.66 -12.04
C PRO A 60 -1.43 0.93 -11.51
N PHE A 61 -1.49 1.63 -10.38
CA PHE A 61 -2.67 2.22 -9.74
C PHE A 61 -3.68 1.22 -9.16
N VAL A 62 -3.79 0.02 -9.72
CA VAL A 62 -4.81 -0.97 -9.32
C VAL A 62 -4.58 -1.61 -7.94
N ASN A 63 -3.34 -1.72 -7.46
CA ASN A 63 -3.07 -2.31 -6.14
C ASN A 63 -3.62 -1.45 -5.00
N GLU A 64 -3.44 -0.13 -5.11
CA GLU A 64 -3.97 0.83 -4.13
C GLU A 64 -5.51 0.82 -4.12
N GLU A 65 -6.15 0.70 -5.29
CA GLU A 65 -7.61 0.55 -5.39
C GLU A 65 -8.10 -0.75 -4.75
N LEU A 66 -7.39 -1.86 -4.93
CA LEU A 66 -7.68 -3.13 -4.28
C LEU A 66 -7.61 -2.99 -2.75
N LEU A 67 -6.56 -2.36 -2.22
CA LEU A 67 -6.43 -2.10 -0.79
C LEU A 67 -7.54 -1.17 -0.28
N GLY A 68 -7.91 -0.14 -1.03
CA GLY A 68 -9.02 0.75 -0.69
C GLY A 68 -10.34 0.00 -0.55
N ARG A 69 -10.61 -0.97 -1.42
CA ARG A 69 -11.78 -1.87 -1.29
C ARG A 69 -11.63 -2.82 -0.09
N ALA A 70 -10.48 -3.46 0.07
CA ALA A 70 -10.24 -4.45 1.12
C ALA A 70 -10.34 -3.86 2.53
N LEU A 71 -10.04 -2.57 2.71
CA LEU A 71 -9.94 -1.92 4.02
C LEU A 71 -11.17 -1.10 4.41
N GLN A 72 -12.25 -1.14 3.63
CA GLN A 72 -13.51 -0.47 4.00
C GLN A 72 -13.98 -0.92 5.39
N GLY A 73 -14.18 0.06 6.30
CA GLY A 73 -14.55 -0.19 7.70
C GLY A 73 -13.44 -0.76 8.58
N ARG A 74 -12.20 -0.87 8.09
CA ARG A 74 -11.04 -1.44 8.81
C ARG A 74 -9.77 -0.59 8.75
N ARG A 75 -9.86 0.65 8.25
CA ARG A 75 -8.71 1.54 8.03
C ARG A 75 -7.84 1.74 9.27
N ASP A 76 -8.45 1.83 10.45
CA ASP A 76 -7.74 2.06 11.72
C ASP A 76 -7.02 0.81 12.27
N GLN A 77 -7.21 -0.35 11.64
CA GLN A 77 -6.55 -1.61 12.05
C GLN A 77 -5.16 -1.76 11.44
N VAL A 78 -4.80 -0.93 10.46
CA VAL A 78 -3.57 -1.08 9.67
C VAL A 78 -2.82 0.24 9.50
N THR A 79 -1.51 0.12 9.38
CA THR A 79 -0.56 1.09 8.87
C THR A 79 -0.31 0.79 7.41
N ILE A 80 -0.56 1.76 6.53
CA ILE A 80 -0.34 1.66 5.09
C ILE A 80 0.95 2.39 4.73
N ALA A 81 1.90 1.65 4.16
CA ALA A 81 3.03 2.18 3.41
C ALA A 81 2.70 2.19 1.91
N THR A 82 2.80 3.35 1.28
CA THR A 82 2.81 3.47 -0.18
C THR A 82 4.04 4.25 -0.65
N LYS A 83 4.25 4.29 -1.96
CA LYS A 83 5.50 4.76 -2.57
C LYS A 83 5.19 5.62 -3.78
N PHE A 84 6.01 6.65 -3.97
CA PHE A 84 6.08 7.47 -5.19
C PHE A 84 7.46 7.31 -5.83
N GLY A 85 7.64 7.90 -7.01
CA GLY A 85 8.99 8.11 -7.58
C GLY A 85 9.13 7.64 -9.01
N PHE A 86 8.10 7.00 -9.56
CA PHE A 86 8.08 6.59 -10.96
C PHE A 86 7.29 7.57 -11.81
N ARG A 87 7.80 7.78 -13.03
CA ARG A 87 7.02 8.41 -14.09
C ARG A 87 6.19 7.32 -14.76
N ILE A 88 4.88 7.45 -14.74
CA ILE A 88 3.96 6.49 -15.40
C ILE A 88 3.28 7.19 -16.57
N VAL A 89 3.46 6.64 -17.78
CA VAL A 89 2.87 7.14 -19.03
C VAL A 89 2.14 5.97 -19.69
N ASP A 90 0.87 6.16 -20.04
CA ASP A 90 0.02 5.15 -20.67
C ASP A 90 0.03 3.80 -19.93
N GLY A 91 -0.04 3.86 -18.59
CA GLY A 91 -0.04 2.69 -17.71
C GLY A 91 1.30 1.94 -17.64
N LYS A 92 2.39 2.56 -18.11
CA LYS A 92 3.73 1.97 -18.11
C LYS A 92 4.73 2.87 -17.41
N GLN A 93 5.65 2.26 -16.68
CA GLN A 93 6.80 2.95 -16.12
C GLN A 93 7.68 3.49 -17.26
N SER A 94 7.96 4.78 -17.22
CA SER A 94 8.70 5.55 -18.22
C SER A 94 9.85 6.36 -17.57
N GLY A 95 10.49 5.75 -16.57
CA GLY A 95 11.56 6.38 -15.78
C GLY A 95 11.11 6.80 -14.39
N THR A 96 11.86 7.71 -13.77
CA THR A 96 11.63 8.21 -12.41
C THR A 96 11.24 9.69 -12.41
N ASP A 97 10.42 10.08 -11.45
CA ASP A 97 10.04 11.47 -11.21
C ASP A 97 9.77 11.69 -9.71
N SER A 98 10.58 12.54 -9.08
CA SER A 98 10.47 12.90 -7.66
C SER A 98 10.48 14.41 -7.48
N ARG A 99 10.02 15.14 -8.51
CA ARG A 99 9.85 16.59 -8.41
C ARG A 99 8.72 16.90 -7.41
N PRO A 100 8.83 17.95 -6.58
CA PRO A 100 7.85 18.24 -5.54
C PRO A 100 6.38 18.29 -6.02
N ASP A 101 6.13 18.81 -7.21
CA ASP A 101 4.77 18.90 -7.76
C ASP A 101 4.22 17.51 -8.13
N HIS A 102 5.03 16.66 -8.74
CA HIS A 102 4.67 15.26 -9.03
C HIS A 102 4.43 14.47 -7.73
N ILE A 103 5.24 14.68 -6.69
CA ILE A 103 5.02 14.03 -5.38
C ILE A 103 3.63 14.37 -4.84
N ARG A 104 3.19 15.64 -4.93
CA ARG A 104 1.85 16.04 -4.49
C ARG A 104 0.76 15.38 -5.34
N GLU A 105 0.93 15.35 -6.65
CA GLU A 105 0.00 14.67 -7.56
C GLU A 105 -0.16 13.18 -7.23
N VAL A 106 0.96 12.49 -6.98
CA VAL A 106 0.95 11.07 -6.59
C VAL A 106 0.25 10.88 -5.24
N VAL A 107 0.54 11.70 -4.24
CA VAL A 107 -0.09 11.61 -2.91
C VAL A 107 -1.59 11.78 -2.99
N GLU A 108 -2.09 12.82 -3.68
CA GLU A 108 -3.53 13.04 -3.87
C GLU A 108 -4.19 11.87 -4.59
N ALA A 109 -3.53 11.34 -5.62
CA ALA A 109 -4.05 10.21 -6.37
C ALA A 109 -4.05 8.91 -5.54
N SER A 110 -3.01 8.66 -4.75
CA SER A 110 -2.92 7.51 -3.84
C SER A 110 -3.98 7.57 -2.75
N LEU A 111 -4.22 8.73 -2.12
CA LEU A 111 -5.30 8.93 -1.14
C LEU A 111 -6.67 8.57 -1.73
N LYS A 112 -6.94 9.02 -2.96
CA LYS A 112 -8.17 8.70 -3.68
C LYS A 112 -8.31 7.20 -3.96
N ARG A 113 -7.26 6.54 -4.45
CA ARG A 113 -7.29 5.10 -4.77
C ARG A 113 -7.42 4.23 -3.52
N LEU A 114 -6.67 4.56 -2.48
CA LEU A 114 -6.75 3.91 -1.16
C LEU A 114 -8.04 4.23 -0.40
N ALA A 115 -8.87 5.16 -0.91
CA ALA A 115 -10.12 5.60 -0.29
C ALA A 115 -9.94 6.00 1.19
N THR A 116 -8.89 6.78 1.47
CA THR A 116 -8.47 7.19 2.83
C THR A 116 -8.05 8.67 2.82
N ASP A 117 -8.09 9.30 3.98
CA ASP A 117 -7.66 10.69 4.19
C ASP A 117 -6.19 10.82 4.61
N ARG A 118 -5.52 9.69 4.90
CA ARG A 118 -4.13 9.65 5.35
C ARG A 118 -3.32 8.48 4.78
N ILE A 119 -2.04 8.74 4.56
CA ILE A 119 -0.96 7.77 4.33
C ILE A 119 -0.10 7.75 5.59
N ASP A 120 0.10 6.58 6.20
CA ASP A 120 0.85 6.48 7.46
C ASP A 120 2.37 6.56 7.22
N LEU A 121 2.81 6.03 6.07
CA LEU A 121 4.21 6.04 5.66
C LEU A 121 4.33 6.19 4.14
N LEU A 122 5.09 7.18 3.70
CA LEU A 122 5.32 7.46 2.28
C LEU A 122 6.82 7.33 1.97
N TYR A 123 7.16 6.49 0.99
CA TYR A 123 8.53 6.30 0.52
C TYR A 123 8.73 6.90 -0.86
N GLN A 124 9.95 7.39 -1.13
CA GLN A 124 10.48 7.40 -2.48
C GLN A 124 10.96 5.97 -2.80
N HIS A 125 10.44 5.39 -3.89
CA HIS A 125 10.76 4.05 -4.37
C HIS A 125 12.15 4.03 -5.05
#